data_AF-A0A7X8IJT9-F1
#
_entry.id   AF-A0A7X8IJT9-F1
#
_cell.length_a   1.000
_cell.length_b   1.000
_cell.length_c   1.000
_cell.angle_alpha   90.00
_cell.angle_beta   90.00
_cell.angle_gamma   90.00
#
_symmetry.space_group_name_H-M   'P 1'
#
loop_
_entity.id
_entity.type
_entity.pdbx_description
1 polymer ?
#
loop_
_entity_poly.entity_id
_entity_poly.type
_entity_poly.pdbx_seq_one_letter_code
_entity_poly.pdbx_strand_id
1 'polypeptide(L)'
;YYKYFNTNNLWIDLKALQWELISSGGVFLLPLIVNPKTVNDVPVYQLETAMGAAINVFTNARAMHVPRQRFAPVKKNTDLLAIWSDAYELNDQYQIVLRRGLPSPPQIELDDDYYGTIDQMLERFKDGVPSLMDCSHLKLEGDISFGEDVICEGKVSLHAKEAIHVKSRMLTGDVSL
;
A
#
# COMPACT_ATOMS: atom_id res chain seq x y z
N TYR A 1 22.08 -7.89 -1.89
CA TYR A 1 21.16 -6.74 -2.09
C TYR A 1 20.03 -7.20 -3.01
N TYR A 2 18.78 -7.24 -2.53
CA TYR A 2 17.62 -7.69 -3.32
C TYR A 2 16.95 -6.47 -4.00
N LYS A 3 16.88 -6.46 -5.33
CA LYS A 3 16.42 -5.31 -6.14
C LYS A 3 15.01 -5.45 -6.72
N TYR A 4 14.44 -6.65 -6.65
CA TYR A 4 13.18 -6.97 -7.32
C TYR A 4 12.11 -7.30 -6.28
N PHE A 5 10.90 -6.76 -6.49
CA PHE A 5 9.75 -6.98 -5.64
C PHE A 5 8.66 -7.74 -6.41
N ASN A 6 8.08 -8.78 -5.81
CA ASN A 6 6.99 -9.53 -6.42
C ASN A 6 5.68 -8.71 -6.38
N THR A 7 5.15 -8.36 -7.54
CA THR A 7 3.88 -7.62 -7.66
C THR A 7 2.65 -8.48 -7.41
N ASN A 8 2.82 -9.81 -7.35
CA ASN A 8 1.74 -10.80 -7.31
C ASN A 8 0.87 -10.85 -8.59
N ASN A 9 1.29 -10.18 -9.67
CA ASN A 9 0.73 -10.36 -11.00
C ASN A 9 1.36 -11.62 -11.63
N LEU A 10 0.60 -12.71 -11.68
CA LEU A 10 1.07 -14.02 -12.18
C LEU A 10 0.32 -14.41 -13.45
N TRP A 11 1.05 -14.95 -14.42
CA TRP A 11 0.50 -15.58 -15.63
C TRP A 11 0.82 -17.06 -15.58
N ILE A 12 -0.21 -17.90 -15.67
CA ILE A 12 -0.10 -19.35 -15.48
C ILE A 12 -0.69 -20.05 -16.69
N ASP A 13 0.06 -21.01 -17.26
CA ASP A 13 -0.49 -21.96 -18.22
C ASP A 13 -1.34 -22.99 -17.46
N LEU A 14 -2.64 -22.96 -17.71
CA LEU A 14 -3.60 -23.83 -17.02
C LEU A 14 -3.41 -25.31 -17.35
N LYS A 15 -2.91 -25.66 -18.54
CA LYS A 15 -2.62 -27.06 -18.89
C LYS A 15 -1.39 -27.57 -18.15
N ALA A 16 -0.36 -26.73 -18.04
CA ALA A 16 0.83 -27.06 -17.26
C ALA A 16 0.48 -27.21 -15.76
N LEU A 17 -0.34 -26.32 -15.21
CA LEU A 17 -0.85 -26.43 -13.84
C LEU A 17 -1.65 -27.72 -13.63
N GLN A 18 -2.55 -28.06 -14.57
CA GLN A 18 -3.33 -29.29 -14.50
C GLN A 18 -2.43 -30.54 -14.52
N TRP A 19 -1.44 -30.58 -15.41
CA TRP A 19 -0.48 -31.68 -15.47
C TRP A 19 0.22 -31.84 -14.12
N GLU A 20 0.77 -30.75 -13.59
CA GLU A 20 1.53 -30.77 -12.33
C GLU A 20 0.68 -31.31 -11.17
N LEU A 21 -0.59 -30.88 -11.08
CA LEU A 21 -1.52 -31.40 -10.08
C LEU A 21 -1.77 -32.90 -10.26
N ILE A 22 -1.92 -33.40 -11.48
CA ILE A 22 -2.13 -34.84 -11.74
C ILE A 22 -0.87 -35.64 -11.40
N SER A 23 0.31 -35.21 -11.87
CA SER A 23 1.56 -35.93 -11.66
C SER A 23 2.00 -35.96 -10.20
N SER A 24 1.63 -34.93 -9.43
CA SER A 24 1.99 -34.80 -8.00
C SER A 24 0.89 -35.32 -7.07
N GLY A 25 -0.05 -36.13 -7.58
CA GLY A 25 -1.10 -36.78 -6.78
C GLY A 25 -2.08 -35.80 -6.13
N GLY A 26 -2.30 -34.65 -6.77
CA GLY A 26 -3.13 -33.55 -6.27
C GLY A 26 -2.41 -32.63 -5.28
N VAL A 27 -1.16 -32.91 -4.92
CA VAL A 27 -0.41 -32.13 -3.93
C VAL A 27 0.55 -31.18 -4.62
N PHE A 28 0.26 -29.88 -4.53
CA PHE A 28 1.13 -28.83 -5.04
C PHE A 28 2.09 -28.39 -3.93
N LEU A 29 3.32 -28.90 -3.94
CA LEU A 29 4.30 -28.69 -2.86
C LEU A 29 4.86 -27.26 -2.89
N LEU A 30 4.30 -26.39 -2.05
CA LEU A 30 4.81 -25.05 -1.79
C LEU A 30 5.56 -25.00 -0.45
N PRO A 31 6.61 -24.17 -0.33
CA PRO A 31 7.24 -23.89 0.94
C PRO A 31 6.23 -23.38 1.98
N LEU A 32 6.24 -23.99 3.16
CA LEU A 32 5.39 -23.61 4.28
C LEU A 32 5.91 -22.33 4.93
N ILE A 33 5.01 -21.38 5.17
CA ILE A 33 5.25 -20.17 5.96
C ILE A 33 4.56 -20.37 7.31
N VAL A 34 5.32 -20.25 8.39
CA VAL A 34 4.81 -20.38 9.76
C VAL A 34 4.74 -18.97 10.37
N ASN A 35 3.53 -18.46 10.53
CA ASN A 35 3.28 -17.08 10.97
C ASN A 35 2.72 -17.08 12.40
N PRO A 36 3.49 -16.66 13.42
CA PRO A 36 2.99 -16.55 14.79
C PRO A 36 1.88 -15.49 14.87
N LYS A 37 0.77 -15.84 15.50
CA LYS A 37 -0.39 -14.98 15.71
C LYS A 37 -0.97 -15.17 17.11
N THR A 38 -1.89 -14.28 17.49
CA THR A 38 -2.64 -14.37 18.74
C THR A 38 -4.13 -14.34 18.41
N VAL A 39 -4.90 -15.28 18.95
CA VAL A 39 -6.37 -15.33 18.83
C VAL A 39 -6.94 -15.43 20.24
N ASN A 40 -7.70 -14.42 20.68
CA ASN A 40 -8.26 -14.35 22.04
C ASN A 40 -7.20 -14.63 23.12
N ASP A 41 -6.07 -13.92 23.05
CA ASP A 41 -4.90 -14.08 23.94
C ASP A 41 -4.21 -15.44 23.93
N VAL A 42 -4.59 -16.35 23.03
CA VAL A 42 -3.92 -17.63 22.82
C VAL A 42 -2.92 -17.52 21.67
N PRO A 43 -1.62 -17.78 21.91
CA PRO A 43 -0.62 -17.87 20.84
C PRO A 43 -0.91 -19.05 19.92
N VAL A 44 -0.92 -18.81 18.61
CA VAL A 44 -1.16 -19.82 17.57
C VAL A 44 -0.16 -19.64 16.43
N TYR A 45 -0.03 -20.69 15.60
CA TYR A 45 0.67 -20.60 14.32
C TYR A 45 -0.32 -20.65 13.18
N GLN A 46 -0.29 -19.61 12.34
CA GLN A 46 -0.99 -19.60 11.07
C GLN A 46 -0.06 -20.17 9.99
N LEU A 47 -0.49 -21.28 9.40
CA LEU A 47 0.26 -21.98 8.35
C LEU A 47 -0.21 -21.47 6.98
N GLU A 48 0.72 -20.90 6.22
CA GLU A 48 0.43 -20.26 4.94
C GLU A 48 1.34 -20.81 3.84
N THR A 49 0.94 -20.58 2.59
CA THR A 49 1.82 -20.70 1.42
C THR A 49 1.66 -19.45 0.57
N ALA A 50 2.69 -19.11 -0.20
CA ALA A 50 2.65 -17.99 -1.12
C ALA A 50 2.54 -18.48 -2.56
N MET A 51 1.53 -18.04 -3.31
CA MET A 51 1.36 -18.45 -4.71
C MET A 51 2.60 -18.14 -5.58
N GLY A 52 3.32 -17.06 -5.29
CA GLY A 52 4.57 -16.73 -5.98
C GLY A 52 5.70 -17.74 -5.80
N ALA A 53 5.66 -18.57 -4.74
CA ALA A 53 6.64 -19.63 -4.53
C ALA A 53 6.54 -20.76 -5.57
N ALA A 54 5.41 -20.85 -6.29
CA ALA A 54 5.21 -21.76 -7.41
C ALA A 54 6.22 -21.53 -8.56
N ILE A 55 6.90 -20.38 -8.60
CA ILE A 55 7.98 -20.12 -9.57
C ILE A 55 9.08 -21.19 -9.54
N ASN A 56 9.30 -21.85 -8.39
CA ASN A 56 10.28 -22.93 -8.25
C ASN A 56 9.75 -24.31 -8.65
N VAL A 57 8.44 -24.44 -8.88
CA VAL A 57 7.80 -25.73 -9.22
C VAL A 57 7.85 -25.97 -10.73
N PHE A 58 7.64 -24.94 -11.55
CA PHE A 58 7.60 -25.09 -13.00
C PHE A 58 8.98 -24.93 -13.65
N THR A 59 9.38 -25.90 -14.49
CA THR A 59 10.69 -25.90 -15.19
C THR A 59 10.91 -24.67 -16.08
N ASN A 60 9.84 -24.12 -16.67
CA ASN A 60 9.89 -22.98 -17.59
C ASN A 60 9.41 -21.66 -16.97
N ALA A 61 9.41 -21.55 -15.64
CA ALA A 61 9.03 -20.31 -14.98
C ALA A 61 10.02 -19.17 -15.28
N ARG A 62 9.50 -17.95 -15.40
CA ARG A 62 10.27 -16.72 -15.66
C ARG A 62 9.68 -15.55 -14.88
N ALA A 63 10.54 -14.62 -14.47
CA ALA A 63 10.12 -13.32 -13.95
C ALA A 63 10.25 -12.26 -15.07
N MET A 64 9.26 -11.38 -15.17
CA MET A 64 9.28 -10.25 -16.09
C MET A 64 9.28 -8.95 -15.28
N HIS A 65 10.24 -8.08 -15.58
CA HIS A 65 10.25 -6.74 -15.00
C HIS A 65 9.14 -5.90 -15.64
N VAL A 66 8.33 -5.23 -14.82
CA VAL A 66 7.19 -4.43 -15.28
C VAL A 66 7.31 -3.00 -14.76
N PRO A 67 6.74 -2.01 -15.48
CA PRO A 67 6.68 -0.63 -14.99
C PRO A 67 5.91 -0.51 -13.67
N ARG A 68 6.26 0.48 -12.85
CA ARG A 68 5.62 0.74 -11.53
C ARG A 68 4.10 0.94 -11.63
N GLN A 69 3.59 1.44 -12.76
CA GLN A 69 2.16 1.63 -12.99
C GLN A 69 1.34 0.34 -12.92
N ARG A 70 1.97 -0.84 -13.03
CA ARG A 70 1.30 -2.15 -12.87
C ARG A 70 1.20 -2.61 -11.42
N PHE A 71 1.62 -1.80 -10.46
CA PHE A 71 1.67 -2.18 -9.05
C PHE A 71 1.33 -0.99 -8.16
N ALA A 72 0.07 -0.94 -7.69
CA ALA A 72 -0.44 0.02 -6.70
C ALA A 72 -0.99 -0.76 -5.49
N PRO A 73 -0.11 -1.31 -4.62
CA PRO A 73 -0.55 -2.11 -3.48
C PRO A 73 -1.18 -1.21 -2.41
N VAL A 74 -2.21 -1.73 -1.73
CA VAL A 74 -2.69 -1.20 -0.44
C VAL A 74 -2.47 -2.25 0.62
N LYS A 75 -1.50 -2.03 1.51
CA LYS A 75 -1.17 -2.91 2.64
C LYS A 75 -1.32 -2.20 3.98
N LYS A 76 -1.17 -0.88 4.00
CA LYS A 76 -1.31 -0.02 5.17
C LYS A 76 -2.17 1.20 4.87
N ASN A 77 -2.61 1.90 5.91
CA ASN A 77 -3.36 3.15 5.78
C ASN A 77 -2.55 4.27 5.11
N THR A 78 -1.22 4.21 5.19
CA THR A 78 -0.31 5.07 4.42
C THR A 78 -0.48 4.87 2.91
N ASP A 79 -0.58 3.62 2.44
CA ASP A 79 -0.83 3.32 1.02
C ASP A 79 -2.23 3.79 0.61
N LEU A 80 -3.22 3.61 1.50
CA LEU A 80 -4.59 4.02 1.27
C LEU A 80 -4.70 5.53 1.10
N LEU A 81 -4.06 6.31 1.98
CA LEU A 81 -4.04 7.77 1.89
C LEU A 81 -3.43 8.25 0.58
N ALA A 82 -2.34 7.62 0.13
CA ALA A 82 -1.74 7.94 -1.15
C ALA A 82 -2.75 7.75 -2.30
N ILE A 83 -3.51 6.65 -2.31
CA ILE A 83 -4.52 6.38 -3.33
C ILE A 83 -5.73 7.32 -3.24
N TRP A 84 -6.13 7.72 -2.03
CA TRP A 84 -7.21 8.70 -1.82
C TRP A 84 -6.84 10.11 -2.30
N SER A 85 -5.55 10.45 -2.29
CA SER A 85 -5.06 11.74 -2.76
C SER A 85 -5.02 11.83 -4.29
N ASP A 86 -4.80 13.05 -4.79
CA ASP A 86 -4.60 13.34 -6.20
C ASP A 86 -3.24 12.92 -6.77
N ALA A 87 -2.38 12.28 -5.96
CA ALA A 87 -1.16 11.62 -6.43
C ALA A 87 -1.47 10.39 -7.30
N TYR A 88 -2.66 9.79 -7.14
CA TYR A 88 -3.15 8.73 -8.00
C TYR A 88 -4.38 9.21 -8.79
N GLU A 89 -4.58 8.61 -9.95
CA GLU A 89 -5.73 8.88 -10.81
C GLU A 89 -6.35 7.58 -11.32
N LEU A 90 -7.65 7.62 -11.61
CA LEU A 90 -8.33 6.56 -12.34
C LEU A 90 -8.22 6.88 -13.84
N ASN A 91 -7.46 6.06 -14.57
CA ASN A 91 -7.30 6.27 -16.01
C ASN A 91 -8.52 5.80 -16.83
N ASP A 92 -8.50 6.05 -18.14
CA ASP A 92 -9.58 5.67 -19.07
C ASP A 92 -9.84 4.16 -19.16
N GLN A 93 -8.95 3.33 -18.62
CA GLN A 93 -9.09 1.87 -18.51
C GLN A 93 -9.54 1.43 -17.11
N TYR A 94 -10.00 2.36 -16.27
CA TYR A 94 -10.42 2.12 -14.89
C TYR A 94 -9.32 1.52 -14.01
N GLN A 95 -8.06 1.93 -14.23
CA GLN A 95 -6.92 1.53 -13.41
C GLN A 95 -6.49 2.69 -12.51
N ILE A 96 -6.24 2.38 -11.25
CA ILE A 96 -5.58 3.30 -10.31
C ILE A 96 -4.10 3.34 -10.66
N VAL A 97 -3.63 4.47 -11.15
CA VAL A 97 -2.25 4.67 -11.57
C VAL A 97 -1.65 5.90 -10.90
N LEU A 98 -0.35 5.87 -10.64
CA LEU A 98 0.37 7.05 -10.18
C LEU A 98 0.26 8.12 -11.27
N ARG A 99 -0.13 9.34 -10.88
CA ARG A 99 -0.37 10.44 -11.80
C ARG A 99 0.89 10.78 -12.59
N ARG A 100 0.70 11.15 -13.86
CA ARG A 100 1.81 11.51 -14.75
C ARG A 100 2.62 12.67 -14.18
N GLY A 101 3.94 12.56 -14.24
CA GLY A 101 4.88 13.56 -13.71
C GLY A 101 5.50 13.18 -12.36
N LEU A 102 4.86 12.28 -11.60
CA LEU A 102 5.41 11.78 -10.35
C LEU A 102 6.43 10.66 -10.60
N PRO A 103 7.68 10.79 -10.11
CA PRO A 103 8.70 9.75 -10.26
C PRO A 103 8.42 8.53 -9.35
N SER A 104 7.76 8.77 -8.22
CA SER A 104 7.38 7.77 -7.23
C SER A 104 6.17 8.26 -6.42
N PRO A 105 5.43 7.37 -5.75
CA PRO A 105 4.41 7.77 -4.79
C PRO A 105 5.02 8.59 -3.63
N PRO A 106 4.26 9.50 -3.01
CA PRO A 106 4.69 10.19 -1.79
C PRO A 106 5.04 9.18 -0.69
N GLN A 107 6.10 9.46 0.07
CA GLN A 107 6.36 8.73 1.30
C GLN A 107 5.42 9.26 2.38
N ILE A 108 4.65 8.38 3.02
CA ILE A 108 3.66 8.77 4.02
C ILE A 108 3.96 8.06 5.34
N GLU A 109 4.06 8.84 6.40
CA GLU A 109 4.17 8.41 7.79
C GLU A 109 2.96 8.94 8.56
N LEU A 110 2.25 8.04 9.24
CA LEU A 110 1.05 8.37 10.00
C LEU A 110 1.25 7.88 11.44
N ASP A 111 0.80 8.67 12.40
CA ASP A 111 0.71 8.30 13.80
C ASP A 111 -0.30 7.15 14.01
N ASP A 112 0.18 5.96 14.39
CA ASP A 112 -0.66 4.77 14.55
C ASP A 112 -1.77 4.97 15.61
N ASP A 113 -1.58 5.87 16.58
CA ASP A 113 -2.60 6.18 17.60
C ASP A 113 -3.84 6.85 17.00
N TYR A 114 -3.67 7.59 15.89
CA TYR A 114 -4.74 8.38 15.25
C TYR A 114 -5.12 7.92 13.86
N TYR A 115 -4.31 7.08 13.21
CA TYR A 115 -4.52 6.63 11.84
C TYR A 115 -4.31 5.11 11.68
N GLY A 116 -4.22 4.35 12.77
CA GLY A 116 -3.98 2.90 12.76
C GLY A 116 -5.15 2.07 12.23
N THR A 117 -6.39 2.56 12.34
CA THR A 117 -7.60 1.87 11.85
C THR A 117 -8.27 2.60 10.68
N ILE A 118 -9.10 1.89 9.92
CA ILE A 118 -9.86 2.49 8.82
C ILE A 118 -10.88 3.52 9.33
N ASP A 119 -11.53 3.29 10.48
CA ASP A 119 -12.49 4.22 11.04
C ASP A 119 -11.83 5.54 11.44
N GLN A 120 -10.62 5.44 11.99
CA GLN A 120 -9.78 6.57 12.32
C GLN A 120 -9.37 7.39 11.09
N MET A 121 -9.02 6.72 9.99
CA MET A 121 -8.77 7.35 8.70
C MET A 121 -10.01 8.07 8.17
N LEU A 122 -11.16 7.38 8.15
CA LEU A 122 -12.41 7.94 7.66
C LEU A 122 -12.80 9.20 8.42
N GLU A 123 -12.65 9.22 9.75
CA GLU A 123 -12.97 10.41 10.56
C GLU A 123 -12.10 11.62 10.23
N ARG A 124 -10.80 11.42 9.96
CA ARG A 124 -9.83 12.51 9.76
C ARG A 124 -9.79 13.05 8.34
N PHE A 125 -10.25 12.26 7.38
CA PHE A 125 -10.27 12.62 5.96
C PHE A 125 -11.70 12.74 5.38
N LYS A 126 -12.73 12.75 6.22
CA LYS A 126 -14.15 12.84 5.78
C LYS A 126 -14.49 14.13 5.02
N ASP A 127 -13.86 15.24 5.41
CA ASP A 127 -14.15 16.57 4.86
C ASP A 127 -13.17 16.95 3.73
N GLY A 128 -12.14 16.14 3.49
CA GLY A 128 -11.15 16.37 2.45
C GLY A 128 -9.88 15.55 2.65
N VAL A 129 -9.25 15.19 1.53
CA VAL A 129 -7.90 14.61 1.51
C VAL A 129 -6.96 15.70 0.98
N PRO A 130 -5.83 15.99 1.65
CA PRO A 130 -4.90 16.99 1.15
C PRO A 130 -4.35 16.57 -0.22
N SER A 131 -4.16 17.55 -1.10
CA SER A 131 -3.43 17.33 -2.35
C SER A 131 -1.99 16.94 -2.04
N LEU A 132 -1.55 15.83 -2.63
CA LEU A 132 -0.20 15.26 -2.50
C LEU A 132 0.53 15.22 -3.83
N MET A 133 -0.01 15.82 -4.89
CA MET A 133 0.62 15.87 -6.22
C MET A 133 2.05 16.40 -6.17
N ASP A 134 2.31 17.46 -5.41
CA ASP A 134 3.65 18.06 -5.28
C ASP A 134 4.34 17.67 -3.96
N CYS A 135 3.81 16.66 -3.26
CA CYS A 135 4.33 16.17 -2.00
C CYS A 135 5.29 14.98 -2.23
N SER A 136 6.53 15.13 -1.78
CA SER A 136 7.52 14.04 -1.77
C SER A 136 7.47 13.21 -0.48
N HIS A 137 7.09 13.84 0.64
CA HIS A 137 7.00 13.22 1.95
C HIS A 137 5.95 13.91 2.81
N LEU A 138 5.04 13.13 3.40
CA LEU A 138 4.06 13.59 4.38
C LEU A 138 4.24 12.82 5.69
N LYS A 139 4.43 13.54 6.79
CA LYS A 139 4.44 12.98 8.14
C LYS A 139 3.38 13.66 8.99
N LEU A 140 2.51 12.88 9.62
CA LEU A 140 1.47 13.38 10.53
C LEU A 140 1.70 12.80 11.93
N GLU A 141 1.94 13.67 12.91
CA GLU A 141 2.05 13.34 14.33
C GLU A 141 0.93 14.07 15.11
N GLY A 142 0.12 13.30 15.85
CA GLY A 142 -1.06 13.82 16.55
C GLY A 142 -2.37 13.80 15.75
N ASP A 143 -3.41 14.34 16.38
CA ASP A 143 -4.79 14.30 15.87
C ASP A 143 -5.07 15.43 14.87
N ILE A 144 -4.81 15.17 13.58
CA ILE A 144 -4.94 16.15 12.50
C ILE A 144 -6.01 15.65 11.53
N SER A 145 -7.05 16.46 11.34
CA SER A 145 -8.07 16.24 10.33
C SER A 145 -7.97 17.29 9.23
N PHE A 146 -8.43 16.92 8.03
CA PHE A 146 -8.34 17.75 6.83
C PHE A 146 -9.72 18.05 6.28
N GLY A 147 -9.87 19.30 5.81
CA GLY A 147 -11.00 19.77 5.03
C GLY A 147 -10.60 20.12 3.61
N GLU A 148 -11.42 20.93 2.96
CA GLU A 148 -11.21 21.39 1.58
C GLU A 148 -9.93 22.23 1.41
N ASP A 149 -9.40 22.23 0.18
CA ASP A 149 -8.32 23.10 -0.29
C ASP A 149 -7.03 23.07 0.56
N VAL A 150 -6.64 21.90 1.05
CA VAL A 150 -5.32 21.69 1.66
C VAL A 150 -4.34 21.13 0.64
N ILE A 151 -3.17 21.77 0.51
CA ILE A 151 -2.12 21.39 -0.43
C ILE A 151 -0.81 21.16 0.33
N CYS A 152 -0.22 19.97 0.17
CA CYS A 152 1.09 19.66 0.73
C CYS A 152 2.15 19.70 -0.39
N GLU A 153 3.19 20.51 -0.20
CA GLU A 153 4.28 20.65 -1.19
C GLU A 153 5.65 20.35 -0.59
N GLY A 154 6.44 19.54 -1.30
CA GLY A 154 7.79 19.18 -0.92
C GLY A 154 7.83 18.13 0.19
N LYS A 155 8.50 18.44 1.30
CA LYS A 155 8.50 17.60 2.50
C LYS A 155 7.69 18.31 3.57
N VAL A 156 6.62 17.66 4.03
CA VAL A 156 5.69 18.22 5.01
C VAL A 156 5.68 17.32 6.24
N SER A 157 6.01 17.90 7.40
CA SER A 157 5.80 17.25 8.69
C SER A 157 4.85 18.12 9.51
N LEU A 158 3.72 17.57 9.92
CA LEU A 158 2.75 18.25 10.77
C LEU A 158 2.76 17.60 12.14
N HIS A 159 2.86 18.43 13.18
CA HIS A 159 2.79 17.99 14.57
C HIS A 159 1.72 18.79 15.30
N ALA A 160 0.70 18.13 15.86
CA ALA A 160 -0.35 18.75 16.65
C ALA A 160 -0.34 18.21 18.10
N LYS A 161 -0.39 19.13 19.07
CA LYS A 161 -0.50 18.75 20.51
C LYS A 161 -1.94 18.47 20.93
N GLU A 162 -2.88 19.13 20.28
CA GLU A 162 -4.32 19.00 20.49
C GLU A 162 -4.98 18.73 19.13
N ALA A 163 -6.23 18.25 19.15
CA ALA A 163 -6.96 17.97 17.92
C ALA A 163 -7.14 19.25 17.08
N ILE A 164 -6.75 19.17 15.80
CA ILE A 164 -6.86 20.28 14.86
C ILE A 164 -7.51 19.86 13.55
N HIS A 165 -8.27 20.79 12.97
CA HIS A 165 -8.86 20.66 11.65
C HIS A 165 -8.24 21.69 10.70
N VAL A 166 -7.56 21.23 9.66
CA VAL A 166 -6.84 22.06 8.69
C VAL A 166 -7.67 22.19 7.40
N LYS A 167 -7.89 23.41 6.94
CA LYS A 167 -8.59 23.71 5.68
C LYS A 167 -7.99 24.92 4.98
N SER A 168 -8.15 25.01 3.67
CA SER A 168 -7.79 26.15 2.83
C SER A 168 -6.36 26.65 3.08
N ARG A 169 -5.39 25.71 3.09
CA ARG A 169 -4.02 25.99 3.51
C ARG A 169 -3.00 25.24 2.66
N MET A 170 -1.95 25.97 2.28
CA MET A 170 -0.73 25.40 1.73
C MET A 170 0.25 25.07 2.86
N LEU A 171 0.78 23.86 2.85
CA LEU A 171 1.67 23.30 3.87
C LEU A 171 3.00 22.91 3.25
N THR A 172 4.09 23.37 3.84
CA THR A 172 5.46 23.09 3.41
C THR A 172 6.40 23.09 4.62
N GLY A 173 7.39 22.20 4.63
CA GLY A 173 8.34 22.07 5.73
C GLY A 173 7.74 21.47 7.01
N ASP A 174 8.40 21.74 8.13
CA ASP A 174 7.96 21.31 9.45
C ASP A 174 7.02 22.37 10.06
N VAL A 175 5.78 21.97 10.38
CA VAL A 175 4.74 22.84 10.90
C VAL A 175 4.21 22.28 12.22
N SER A 176 4.36 23.06 13.29
CA SER A 176 3.64 22.82 14.54
C SER A 176 2.28 23.51 14.50
N LEU A 177 1.24 22.74 14.76
CA LEU A 177 -0.16 23.14 14.72
C LEU A 177 -0.76 23.22 16.12
#